data_AF-A0A4Q0B1Y9-F1
#
_entry.id   AF-A0A4Q0B1Y9-F1
#
_cell.length_a   1.000
_cell.length_b   1.000
_cell.length_c   1.000
_cell.angle_alpha   90.00
_cell.angle_beta   90.00
_cell.angle_gamma   90.00
#
_symmetry.space_group_name_H-M   'P 1'
#
loop_
_entity.id
_entity.type
_entity.pdbx_description
1 polymer ?
#
loop_
_entity_poly.entity_id
_entity_poly.type
_entity_poly.pdbx_seq_one_letter_code
_entity_poly.pdbx_strand_id
1 'polypeptide(L)' 'MSEQPDNKKLLLQYATLTGELIIAIAISVYSGWWMDVKFSFAIPLLVWLLPLIVIIVLIIKVIKDTSRK' A
#
# COMPACT_ATOMS: atom_id res chain seq x y z
N MET A 1 -34.06 3.02 15.85
CA MET A 1 -33.86 1.89 14.92
C MET A 1 -32.37 1.82 14.65
N SER A 2 -31.64 0.92 15.29
CA SER A 2 -30.20 0.76 15.04
C SER A 2 -30.02 0.11 13.66
N GLU A 3 -29.65 0.91 12.66
CA GLU A 3 -29.24 0.40 11.35
C GLU A 3 -28.04 -0.53 11.58
N GLN A 4 -28.25 -1.83 11.45
CA GLN A 4 -27.15 -2.78 11.49
C GLN A 4 -26.21 -2.46 10.32
N PRO A 5 -24.89 -2.42 10.53
CA PRO A 5 -23.96 -2.15 9.46
C PRO A 5 -24.16 -3.21 8.37
N ASP A 6 -24.49 -2.76 7.16
CA ASP A 6 -24.64 -3.64 6.01
C ASP A 6 -23.31 -4.38 5.78
N ASN A 7 -23.32 -5.69 5.99
CA ASN A 7 -22.14 -6.54 5.82
C ASN A 7 -21.52 -6.36 4.43
N LYS A 8 -22.32 -6.07 3.39
CA LYS A 8 -21.82 -5.78 2.04
C LYS A 8 -20.98 -4.50 2.02
N LYS A 9 -21.39 -3.47 2.76
CA LYS A 9 -20.68 -2.20 2.89
C LYS A 9 -19.33 -2.39 3.60
N LEU A 10 -19.30 -3.21 4.66
CA LEU A 10 -18.05 -3.57 5.34
C LEU A 10 -17.11 -4.36 4.42
N LEU A 11 -17.62 -5.37 3.70
CA LEU A 11 -16.83 -6.15 2.75
C LEU A 11 -16.26 -5.27 1.63
N LEU A 12 -17.06 -4.36 1.07
CA LEU A 12 -16.60 -3.39 0.08
C LEU A 12 -15.54 -2.45 0.65
N GLN A 13 -15.69 -1.99 1.89
CA GLN A 13 -14.68 -1.15 2.54
C GLN A 13 -13.33 -1.87 2.65
N TYR A 14 -13.31 -3.13 3.09
CA TYR A 14 -12.08 -3.92 3.16
C TYR A 14 -11.51 -4.24 1.77
N ALA A 15 -12.36 -4.52 0.79
CA ALA A 15 -11.94 -4.75 -0.59
C ALA A 15 -11.26 -3.50 -1.18
N THR A 16 -11.83 -2.31 -0.97
CA THR A 16 -11.25 -1.04 -1.42
C THR A 16 -9.90 -0.78 -0.75
N LEU A 17 -9.81 -0.92 0.58
CA LEU A 17 -8.56 -0.75 1.31
C LEU A 17 -7.46 -1.70 0.82
N THR A 18 -7.82 -2.97 0.60
CA THR A 18 -6.89 -3.98 0.08
C THR A 18 -6.50 -3.68 -1.37
N GLY A 19 -7.45 -3.23 -2.19
CA GLY A 19 -7.21 -2.83 -3.57
C GLY A 19 -6.24 -1.64 -3.65
N GLU A 20 -6.43 -0.62 -2.83
CA GLU A 20 -5.51 0.52 -2.72
C GLU A 20 -4.09 0.06 -2.36
N LEU A 21 -3.97 -0.86 -1.40
CA LEU A 21 -2.69 -1.45 -1.02
C LEU A 21 -2.04 -2.20 -2.18
N ILE A 22 -2.79 -3.08 -2.86
CA ILE A 22 -2.29 -3.87 -4.00
C ILE A 22 -1.81 -2.95 -5.12
N ILE A 23 -2.60 -1.92 -5.46
CA ILE A 23 -2.26 -0.94 -6.49
C ILE A 23 -1.00 -0.17 -6.10
N ALA A 24 -0.90 0.30 -4.85
CA ALA A 24 0.27 1.01 -4.37
C ALA A 24 1.55 0.16 -4.45
N ILE A 25 1.46 -1.12 -4.07
CA ILE A 25 2.59 -2.06 -4.17
C ILE A 25 2.93 -2.35 -5.63
N ALA A 26 1.95 -2.59 -6.49
CA ALA A 26 2.18 -2.86 -7.91
C ALA A 26 2.88 -1.68 -8.60
N ILE A 27 2.43 -0.44 -8.35
CA ILE A 27 3.07 0.77 -8.87
C ILE A 27 4.50 0.90 -8.34
N SER A 28 4.70 0.62 -7.05
CA SER A 28 6.00 0.72 -6.40
C SER A 28 7.02 -0.28 -6.98
N VAL A 29 6.62 -1.54 -7.15
CA VAL A 29 7.43 -2.58 -7.79
C VAL A 29 7.74 -2.24 -9.24
N TYR A 30 6.74 -1.84 -10.03
CA TYR A 30 6.95 -1.46 -11.42
C TYR A 30 7.90 -0.27 -11.56
N SER A 31 7.72 0.76 -10.72
CA SER A 31 8.60 1.93 -10.70
C SER A 31 10.03 1.55 -10.29
N GLY A 32 10.19 0.68 -9.29
CA GLY A 32 11.49 0.22 -8.82
C GLY A 32 12.23 -0.58 -9.88
N TRP A 33 11.54 -1.50 -10.54
CA TRP A 33 12.10 -2.24 -11.67
C TRP A 33 12.50 -1.32 -12.83
N TRP A 34 11.63 -0.40 -13.23
CA TRP A 34 11.92 0.54 -14.31
C TRP A 34 13.13 1.42 -13.99
N MET A 35 13.24 1.91 -12.75
CA MET A 35 14.40 2.67 -12.29
C MET A 35 15.67 1.81 -12.23
N ASP A 36 15.59 0.60 -11.68
CA ASP A 36 16.74 -0.31 -11.60
C ASP A 36 17.34 -0.59 -12.98
N VAL A 37 16.49 -0.83 -13.98
CA VAL A 37 16.91 -1.02 -15.38
C VAL A 37 17.48 0.28 -15.96
N LYS A 38 16.81 1.42 -15.74
CA LYS A 38 17.23 2.72 -16.29
C LYS A 38 18.58 3.19 -15.77
N PHE A 39 18.89 2.95 -14.49
CA PHE A 39 20.15 3.35 -13.87
C PHE A 39 21.24 2.26 -13.97
N SER A 40 20.95 1.11 -14.60
CA SER A 40 21.87 -0.03 -14.71
C SER A 40 22.47 -0.43 -13.36
N PHE A 41 21.65 -0.45 -12.32
CA PHE A 41 22.11 -0.96 -11.03
C PHE A 41 22.44 -2.44 -11.18
N ALA A 42 23.65 -2.83 -10.76
CA ALA A 42 24.09 -4.23 -10.80
C ALA A 42 23.25 -5.15 -9.89
N ILE A 43 22.51 -4.55 -8.94
CA ILE A 43 21.65 -5.23 -7.98
C ILE A 43 20.27 -4.55 -8.04
N PRO A 44 19.17 -5.30 -8.15
CA PRO A 44 17.82 -4.74 -8.22
C PRO A 44 17.37 -4.24 -6.84
N LEU A 45 17.89 -3.09 -6.43
CA LEU A 45 17.70 -2.53 -5.10
C LEU A 45 16.37 -1.78 -4.99
N LEU A 46 15.98 -1.00 -6.01
CA LEU A 46 14.79 -0.16 -5.93
C LEU A 46 13.49 -0.96 -6.00
N VAL A 47 13.46 -2.05 -6.76
CA VAL A 47 12.32 -2.97 -6.82
C VAL A 47 12.02 -3.59 -5.44
N TRP A 48 13.01 -3.69 -4.57
CA TRP A 48 12.86 -4.14 -3.17
C TRP A 48 12.62 -2.98 -2.20
N LEU A 49 13.38 -1.90 -2.33
CA LEU A 49 13.37 -0.78 -1.39
C LEU A 49 12.07 0.03 -1.47
N LEU A 50 11.57 0.31 -2.68
CA LEU A 50 10.35 1.09 -2.87
C LEU A 50 9.10 0.44 -2.26
N PRO A 51 8.78 -0.84 -2.49
CA PRO A 51 7.61 -1.45 -1.84
C PRO A 51 7.76 -1.51 -0.32
N LEU A 52 8.99 -1.68 0.19
CA LEU A 52 9.24 -1.62 1.63
C LEU A 52 8.92 -0.24 2.21
N ILE A 53 9.35 0.84 1.53
CA ILE A 53 9.03 2.22 1.92
C ILE A 53 7.51 2.45 1.94
N VAL A 54 6.79 1.97 0.92
CA VAL A 54 5.33 2.08 0.86
C VAL A 54 4.68 1.42 2.08
N ILE A 55 5.11 0.21 2.44
CA ILE A 55 4.60 -0.49 3.63
C ILE A 55 4.90 0.31 4.91
N ILE A 56 6.12 0.82 5.08
CA ILE A 56 6.51 1.61 6.25
C ILE A 56 5.66 2.87 6.37
N VAL A 57 5.47 3.62 5.28
CA VAL A 57 4.65 4.83 5.25
C VAL A 57 3.20 4.52 5.62
N LEU A 58 2.65 3.42 5.12
CA LEU A 58 1.30 2.96 5.47
C LEU A 58 1.17 2.60 6.94
N ILE A 59 2.14 1.88 7.51
CA ILE A 59 2.17 1.55 8.95
C ILE A 59 2.21 2.83 9.79
N ILE A 60 3.11 3.77 9.46
CA ILE A 60 3.21 5.06 10.16
C ILE A 60 1.88 5.82 10.07
N LYS A 61 1.23 5.82 8.90
CA LYS A 61 -0.06 6.45 8.69
C LYS A 61 -1.15 5.81 9.54
N VAL A 62 -1.24 4.48 9.56
CA VAL A 62 -2.20 3.74 10.39
C VAL A 62 -1.98 4.03 11.88
N ILE A 63 -0.73 4.03 12.35
CA ILE A 63 -0.40 4.39 13.73
C ILE A 63 -0.88 5.82 14.02
N LYS A 64 -0.53 6.79 13.17
CA LYS A 64 -0.90 8.20 13.36
C LYS A 64 -2.42 8.43 13.33
N ASP A 65 -3.13 7.75 12.44
CA ASP A 65 -4.59 7.83 12.33
C ASP A 65 -5.28 7.18 13.53
N THR A 66 -4.65 6.15 14.12
CA THR A 66 -5.15 5.49 15.34
C THR A 66 -4.80 6.28 16.61
N SER A 67 -3.63 6.91 16.69
CA SER A 67 -3.17 7.70 17.85
C SER A 67 -3.81 9.09 17.96
N ARG A 68 -4.50 9.57 16.91
CA ARG A 68 -5.25 10.84 16.93
C ARG A 68 -6.72 10.67 17.35
N LYS A 69 -7.12 9.47 17.75
CA LYS A 69 -8.36 9.21 18.50
C LYS A 69 -8.07 9.18 19.99
#